data_AF-A0A7C7Q888-F1
#
_entry.id   AF-A0A7C7Q888-F1
#
_cell.length_a   1.000
_cell.length_b   1.000
_cell.length_c   1.000
_cell.angle_alpha   90.00
_cell.angle_beta   90.00
_cell.angle_gamma   90.00
#
_symmetry.space_group_name_H-M   'P 1'
#
loop_
_entity.id
_entity.type
_entity.pdbx_description
1 polymer ?
#
loop_
_entity_poly.entity_id
_entity_poly.type
_entity_poly.pdbx_seq_one_letter_code
_entity_poly.pdbx_strand_id
1 'polypeptide(L)' 'LPSVDLEDLTPVPAHKERSDVCAVPAAAVVAEAAVALVLADAFLEKFGGDSVEECRRNLEGYLKGLRGYKNW' A
#
# COMPACT_ATOMS: atom_id res chain seq x y z
N LEU A 1 -25.02 -5.24 -16.48
CA LEU A 1 -25.78 -4.52 -15.43
C LEU A 1 -26.77 -3.60 -16.13
N PRO A 2 -27.96 -3.34 -15.57
CA PRO A 2 -28.82 -2.28 -16.09
C PRO A 2 -28.12 -0.92 -15.95
N SER A 3 -28.30 -0.05 -16.94
CA SER A 3 -27.77 1.30 -17.03
C SER A 3 -28.76 2.18 -17.80
N VAL A 4 -28.39 3.43 -18.08
CA VAL A 4 -29.16 4.41 -18.84
C VAL A 4 -28.25 5.08 -19.87
N ASP A 5 -28.77 5.31 -21.07
CA ASP A 5 -28.10 6.12 -22.09
C ASP A 5 -28.20 7.60 -21.70
N LEU A 6 -27.08 8.32 -21.72
CA LEU A 6 -27.05 9.72 -21.30
C LEU A 6 -27.58 10.69 -22.36
N GLU A 7 -27.71 10.26 -23.62
CA GLU A 7 -28.23 11.12 -24.70
C GLU A 7 -29.76 11.26 -24.66
N ASP A 8 -30.46 10.15 -24.40
CA ASP A 8 -31.93 10.10 -24.47
C ASP A 8 -32.60 9.55 -23.20
N LEU A 9 -31.81 9.20 -22.17
CA LEU A 9 -32.26 8.68 -20.88
C LEU A 9 -33.00 7.33 -20.98
N THR A 10 -32.80 6.58 -22.06
CA THR A 10 -33.42 5.28 -22.24
C THR A 10 -32.67 4.16 -21.49
N PRO A 11 -33.37 3.09 -21.06
CA PRO A 11 -32.72 1.96 -20.39
C PRO A 11 -31.84 1.14 -21.36
N VAL A 12 -30.56 0.99 -21.02
CA VAL A 12 -29.58 0.21 -21.81
C VAL A 12 -28.70 -0.64 -20.89
N PRO A 13 -28.10 -1.75 -21.36
CA PRO A 13 -27.10 -2.46 -20.56
C PRO A 13 -25.81 -1.64 -20.41
N ALA A 14 -25.18 -1.71 -19.24
CA ALA A 14 -23.87 -1.11 -18.98
C ALA A 14 -22.79 -1.67 -19.91
N HIS A 15 -21.92 -0.80 -20.42
CA HIS A 15 -20.75 -1.19 -21.21
C HIS A 15 -19.74 -2.01 -20.40
N LYS A 16 -19.10 -2.96 -21.08
CA LYS A 16 -18.08 -3.83 -20.52
C LYS A 16 -16.73 -3.49 -21.17
N GLU A 17 -15.91 -2.74 -20.45
CA GLU A 17 -14.59 -2.29 -20.93
C GLU A 17 -13.50 -3.36 -20.82
N ARG A 18 -13.58 -4.22 -19.80
CA ARG A 18 -12.60 -5.28 -19.54
C ARG A 18 -13.24 -6.65 -19.55
N SER A 19 -12.51 -7.64 -20.05
CA SER A 19 -12.99 -9.01 -20.29
C SER A 19 -12.53 -10.04 -19.27
N ASP A 20 -11.60 -9.72 -18.38
CA ASP A 20 -11.12 -10.66 -17.36
C ASP A 20 -12.22 -11.04 -16.36
N VAL A 21 -12.17 -12.30 -15.92
CA VAL A 21 -13.11 -12.83 -14.93
C VAL A 21 -12.68 -12.48 -13.51
N CYS A 22 -11.38 -12.42 -13.25
CA CYS A 22 -10.83 -12.16 -11.92
C CYS A 22 -9.51 -11.39 -11.99
N ALA A 23 -9.47 -10.22 -11.36
CA ALA A 23 -8.27 -9.38 -11.21
C ALA A 23 -7.57 -9.53 -9.85
N VAL A 24 -8.07 -10.40 -8.96
CA VAL A 24 -7.59 -10.51 -7.56
C VAL A 24 -6.08 -10.77 -7.45
N PRO A 25 -5.45 -11.68 -8.24
CA PRO A 25 -4.01 -11.90 -8.14
C PRO A 25 -3.19 -10.66 -8.51
N ALA A 26 -3.59 -9.92 -9.55
CA ALA A 26 -2.92 -8.68 -9.94
C ALA A 26 -3.15 -7.57 -8.90
N ALA A 27 -4.36 -7.48 -8.35
CA ALA A 27 -4.69 -6.55 -7.29
C ALA A 27 -3.89 -6.80 -6.00
N ALA A 28 -3.54 -8.05 -5.69
CA ALA A 28 -2.71 -8.39 -4.53
C ALA A 28 -1.31 -7.77 -4.62
N VAL A 29 -0.66 -7.82 -5.79
CA VAL A 29 0.64 -7.17 -6.02
C VAL A 29 0.54 -5.65 -5.82
N VAL A 30 -0.55 -5.03 -6.29
CA VAL A 30 -0.80 -3.59 -6.06
C VAL A 30 -0.99 -3.31 -4.57
N ALA A 31 -1.72 -4.16 -3.86
CA ALA A 31 -1.94 -4.01 -2.42
C ALA A 31 -0.63 -4.13 -1.62
N GLU A 32 0.23 -5.11 -1.95
CA GLU A 32 1.56 -5.25 -1.34
C GLU A 32 2.42 -4.00 -1.55
N ALA A 33 2.45 -3.47 -2.77
CA ALA A 33 3.19 -2.24 -3.08
C ALA A 33 2.63 -1.03 -2.32
N ALA A 34 1.30 -0.88 -2.25
CA ALA A 34 0.66 0.20 -1.52
C ALA A 34 0.99 0.14 -0.01
N VAL A 35 0.99 -1.05 0.58
CA VAL A 35 1.38 -1.25 1.99
C VAL A 35 2.86 -0.95 2.20
N ALA A 36 3.73 -1.36 1.27
CA ALA A 36 5.16 -1.09 1.36
C ALA A 36 5.47 0.42 1.41
N LEU A 37 4.75 1.24 0.63
CA LEU A 37 4.90 2.70 0.66
C LEU A 37 4.53 3.27 2.04
N VAL A 38 3.36 2.89 2.58
CA VAL A 38 2.91 3.38 3.89
C VAL A 38 3.87 2.94 5.02
N LEU A 39 4.38 1.70 4.96
CA LEU A 39 5.36 1.22 5.92
C LEU A 39 6.70 1.95 5.79
N ALA A 40 7.14 2.27 4.57
CA ALA A 40 8.36 3.04 4.34
C ALA A 40 8.23 4.47 4.89
N ASP A 41 7.11 5.14 4.65
CA ASP A 41 6.84 6.48 5.20
C ASP A 41 6.87 6.47 6.73
N ALA A 42 6.13 5.54 7.35
CA ALA A 42 6.11 5.41 8.82
C ALA A 42 7.49 5.04 9.39
N PHE A 43 8.27 4.25 8.66
CA PHE A 43 9.63 3.89 9.03
C PHE A 43 10.55 5.12 9.00
N LEU A 44 10.50 5.92 7.94
CA LEU A 44 11.30 7.14 7.80
C LEU A 44 10.86 8.22 8.78
N GLU A 45 9.56 8.35 9.07
CA GLU A 45 9.06 9.26 10.12
C GLU A 45 9.64 8.88 11.50
N LYS A 46 9.72 7.58 11.81
CA LYS A 46 10.23 7.10 13.10
C LYS A 46 11.75 7.16 13.22
N PHE A 47 12.47 6.73 12.18
CA PHE A 47 13.91 6.48 12.25
C PHE A 47 14.74 7.55 11.53
N GLY A 48 14.14 8.31 10.61
CA GLY A 48 14.81 9.30 9.77
C GLY A 48 16.00 8.73 9.00
N GLY A 49 16.85 9.65 8.52
CA GLY A 49 18.11 9.36 7.84
C GLY A 49 18.10 9.71 6.37
N ASP A 50 19.22 10.25 5.89
CA ASP A 50 19.38 10.67 4.49
C ASP A 50 20.08 9.59 3.63
N SER A 51 20.47 8.47 4.25
CA SER A 51 21.02 7.28 3.60
C SER A 51 20.48 6.00 4.22
N VAL A 52 20.51 4.91 3.46
CA VAL A 52 20.06 3.59 3.94
C VAL A 52 20.92 3.11 5.12
N GLU A 53 22.22 3.37 5.09
CA GLU A 53 23.15 3.04 6.16
C GLU A 53 22.81 3.79 7.46
N GLU A 54 22.41 5.06 7.36
CA GLU A 54 21.98 5.84 8.50
C GLU A 54 20.65 5.35 9.08
N CYS A 55 19.65 5.12 8.22
CA CYS A 55 18.37 4.52 8.59
C CYS A 55 18.57 3.21 9.37
N ARG A 56 19.47 2.34 8.87
CA ARG A 56 19.81 1.07 9.50
C ARG A 56 20.44 1.27 10.88
N ARG A 57 21.42 2.17 11.01
CA ARG A 57 22.06 2.48 12.29
C ARG A 57 21.04 2.99 13.32
N ASN A 58 20.11 3.84 12.91
CA ASN A 58 19.07 4.41 13.78
C ASN A 58 18.11 3.31 14.29
N LEU A 59 17.67 2.41 13.40
CA LEU A 59 16.87 1.24 13.74
C LEU A 59 17.60 0.32 14.74
N GLU A 60 18.85 -0.02 14.47
CA GLU A 60 19.66 -0.89 15.33
C GLU A 60 19.83 -0.29 16.74
N GLY A 61 20.07 1.02 16.83
CA GLY A 61 20.14 1.75 18.09
C GLY A 61 18.83 1.66 18.88
N TYR A 62 17.69 1.89 18.22
CA TYR A 62 16.37 1.75 18.83
C TYR A 62 16.13 0.33 19.38
N LEU A 63 16.42 -0.70 18.58
CA LEU A 63 16.26 -2.09 18.99
C LEU A 63 17.17 -2.47 20.17
N LYS A 64 18.40 -1.96 20.21
CA LYS A 64 19.31 -2.16 21.36
C LYS A 64 18.74 -1.53 22.63
N GLY A 65 18.18 -0.32 22.52
CA GLY A 65 17.50 0.35 23.63
C GLY A 65 16.33 -0.47 24.18
N LEU A 66 15.48 -1.00 23.30
CA LEU A 66 14.36 -1.87 23.69
C LEU A 66 14.81 -3.16 24.40
N ARG A 67 15.91 -3.78 23.95
CA ARG A 67 16.47 -4.95 24.63
C ARG A 67 17.00 -4.62 26.01
N GLY A 68 17.64 -3.46 26.18
CA GLY A 68 18.06 -2.96 27.49
C GLY A 68 16.88 -2.77 28.44
N TYR A 69 15.77 -2.21 27.95
CA TYR A 69 14.53 -2.04 28.72
C TYR A 69 13.89 -3.38 29.14
N LYS A 70 13.85 -4.38 28.25
CA LYS A 70 13.27 -5.70 28.56
C LYS A 70 14.06 -6.53 29.59
N ASN A 71 15.29 -6.13 29.88
CA ASN A 71 16.16 -6.82 30.84
C ASN A 71 16.09 -6.21 32.27
N TRP A 72 15.24 -5.20 32.46
CA TRP A 72 14.79 -4.69 33.76
C TRP A 72 13.41 -5.27 34.09
#